data_AF-A0A2V7TIK8-F1
#
_entry.id   AF-A0A2V7TIK8-F1
#
_cell.length_a   1.000
_cell.length_b   1.000
_cell.length_c   1.000
_cell.angle_alpha   90.00
_cell.angle_beta   90.00
_cell.angle_gamma   90.00
#
_symmetry.space_group_name_H-M   'P 1'
#
loop_
_entity.id
_entity.type
_entity.pdbx_description
1 polymer ?
#
loop_
_entity_poly.entity_id
_entity_poly.type
_entity_poly.pdbx_seq_one_letter_code
_entity_poly.pdbx_strand_id
1 'polypeptide(L)'
;MADEPLGPPEVYGRDRFFVALTLMGESDDATHARLGALTAAGHPVVRLELEDRYDLGQEFFRWEFATAAAGAILGINAFDQPNVAESKQNTKEVLAGKQPPAPPATAAELDQFLTAIKPGDYLALMAYLPPTPENDRRLAAVRANLRERLKVATTLGYGPRFLHSTGQLHKGGPPVGHFLQITERAAQDVSIPGAPYTFGQLEAAQAEGDLRALRGRGRPAIRIDGLPPLER
;
A
#
# COMPACT_ATOMS: atom_id res chain seq x y z
N MET A 1 1.80 7.79 5.05
CA MET A 1 2.08 6.86 3.93
C MET A 1 3.02 7.55 2.98
N ALA A 2 4.07 6.88 2.52
CA ALA A 2 5.10 7.51 1.68
C ALA A 2 4.66 7.60 0.20
N ASP A 3 5.29 8.53 -0.51
CA ASP A 3 5.32 8.62 -1.98
C ASP A 3 3.94 8.81 -2.67
N GLU A 4 2.93 9.33 -1.98
CA GLU A 4 1.71 9.84 -2.64
C GLU A 4 2.01 11.24 -3.19
N PRO A 5 1.90 11.51 -4.50
CA PRO A 5 2.15 12.85 -5.03
C PRO A 5 1.23 13.89 -4.37
N LEU A 6 1.80 15.02 -3.94
CA LEU A 6 1.06 16.11 -3.29
C LEU A 6 0.09 16.78 -4.29
N GLY A 7 -1.21 16.63 -4.05
CA GLY A 7 -2.31 17.23 -4.81
C GLY A 7 -2.88 18.48 -4.12
N PRO A 8 -3.87 19.14 -4.76
CA PRO A 8 -4.58 20.26 -4.15
C PRO A 8 -5.62 19.77 -3.12
N PRO A 9 -6.10 20.62 -2.19
CA PRO A 9 -6.90 20.17 -1.05
C PRO A 9 -8.16 19.37 -1.38
N GLU A 10 -8.83 19.70 -2.48
CA GLU A 10 -10.09 19.09 -2.91
C GLU A 10 -10.01 17.59 -3.23
N VAL A 11 -8.80 17.05 -3.41
CA VAL A 11 -8.56 15.62 -3.72
C VAL A 11 -8.40 14.76 -2.47
N TYR A 12 -8.41 15.36 -1.28
CA TYR A 12 -8.18 14.67 -0.02
C TYR A 12 -9.43 14.64 0.87
N GLY A 13 -9.61 13.52 1.56
CA GLY A 13 -10.55 13.40 2.68
C GLY A 13 -9.96 13.93 4.00
N ARG A 14 -10.72 13.79 5.09
CA ARG A 14 -10.25 14.12 6.46
C ARG A 14 -9.40 13.01 7.09
N ASP A 15 -8.90 12.11 6.26
CA ASP A 15 -8.12 10.92 6.60
C ASP A 15 -6.61 11.12 6.35
N ARG A 16 -6.20 12.35 5.99
CA ARG A 16 -4.80 12.70 5.74
C ARG A 16 -4.18 13.46 6.91
N PHE A 17 -2.91 13.15 7.12
CA PHE A 17 -1.98 13.90 7.93
C PHE A 17 -0.72 14.14 7.10
N PHE A 18 -0.37 15.41 6.90
CA PHE A 18 0.75 15.81 6.07
C PHE A 18 1.92 16.20 6.95
N VAL A 19 3.11 15.69 6.61
CA VAL A 19 4.34 16.11 7.26
C VAL A 19 5.34 16.56 6.22
N ALA A 20 5.94 17.71 6.46
CA ALA A 20 7.02 18.26 5.67
C ALA A 20 8.28 18.31 6.53
N LEU A 21 9.38 17.79 5.98
CA LEU A 21 10.70 17.85 6.57
C LEU A 21 11.56 18.78 5.70
N THR A 22 12.07 19.87 6.27
CA THR A 22 12.87 20.88 5.56
C THR A 22 14.20 21.09 6.26
N LEU A 23 15.26 21.40 5.52
CA LEU A 23 16.55 21.80 6.09
C LEU A 23 16.65 23.33 6.08
N MET A 24 17.10 23.93 7.19
CA MET A 24 17.29 25.38 7.25
C MET A 24 18.16 25.87 6.10
N GLY A 25 17.70 26.92 5.43
CA GLY A 25 18.37 27.51 4.26
C GLY A 25 18.06 26.83 2.93
N GLU A 26 17.36 25.70 2.91
CA GLU A 26 16.74 25.15 1.70
C GLU A 26 15.30 25.68 1.57
N SER A 27 14.94 26.17 0.38
CA SER A 27 13.56 26.60 0.09
C SER A 27 12.93 25.73 -0.99
N ASP A 28 11.73 25.22 -0.72
CA ASP A 28 10.84 24.66 -1.73
C ASP A 28 9.50 25.42 -1.69
N ASP A 29 9.51 26.63 -2.27
CA ASP A 29 8.37 27.55 -2.28
C ASP A 29 7.10 26.90 -2.85
N ALA A 30 7.26 26.02 -3.84
CA ALA A 30 6.15 25.30 -4.46
C ALA A 30 5.50 24.33 -3.48
N THR A 31 6.29 23.53 -2.76
CA THR A 31 5.77 22.63 -1.72
C THR A 31 5.19 23.42 -0.54
N HIS A 32 5.85 24.51 -0.11
CA HIS A 32 5.34 25.38 0.96
C HIS A 32 3.96 25.97 0.62
N ALA A 33 3.78 26.48 -0.60
CA ALA A 33 2.51 27.02 -1.06
C ALA A 33 1.40 25.96 -1.05
N ARG A 34 1.68 24.74 -1.54
CA ARG A 34 0.71 23.63 -1.54
C ARG A 34 0.31 23.20 -0.13
N LEU A 35 1.29 23.07 0.78
CA LEU A 35 1.03 22.78 2.19
C LEU A 35 0.25 23.91 2.88
N GLY A 36 0.51 25.16 2.50
CA GLY A 36 -0.27 26.31 2.91
C GLY A 36 -1.74 26.21 2.51
N ALA A 37 -2.00 25.83 1.25
CA ALA A 37 -3.37 25.60 0.76
C ALA A 37 -4.08 24.47 1.53
N LEU A 38 -3.37 23.38 1.84
CA LEU A 38 -3.89 22.28 2.66
C LEU A 38 -4.24 22.72 4.08
N THR A 39 -3.37 23.54 4.69
CA THR A 39 -3.62 24.11 6.02
C THR A 39 -4.86 25.01 6.00
N ALA A 40 -4.98 25.87 4.98
CA ALA A 40 -6.13 26.77 4.81
C ALA A 40 -7.45 26.01 4.59
N ALA A 41 -7.39 24.84 3.96
CA ALA A 41 -8.53 23.93 3.80
C ALA A 41 -8.82 23.09 5.06
N GLY A 42 -8.03 23.23 6.14
CA GLY A 42 -8.26 22.57 7.42
C GLY A 42 -7.67 21.16 7.54
N HIS A 43 -6.77 20.76 6.63
CA HIS A 43 -6.00 19.52 6.80
C HIS A 43 -4.91 19.72 7.85
N PRO A 44 -4.62 18.70 8.69
CA PRO A 44 -3.51 18.77 9.63
C PRO A 44 -2.18 18.67 8.87
N VAL A 45 -1.35 19.70 9.02
CA VAL A 45 -0.02 19.80 8.44
C VAL A 45 1.00 20.06 9.55
N VAL A 46 2.01 19.20 9.66
CA VAL A 46 3.17 19.42 10.54
C VAL A 46 4.38 19.75 9.68
N ARG A 47 5.10 20.81 10.05
CA ARG A 47 6.37 21.19 9.45
C ARG A 47 7.47 20.95 10.47
N LEU A 48 8.46 20.16 10.08
CA LEU A 48 9.63 19.81 10.86
C LEU A 48 10.82 20.45 10.14
N GLU A 49 11.40 21.46 10.76
CA GLU A 49 12.59 22.12 10.24
C GLU A 49 13.81 21.52 10.96
N LEU A 50 14.78 21.06 10.16
CA LEU A 50 16.07 20.57 10.59
C LEU A 50 17.04 21.74 10.57
N GLU A 51 17.75 21.98 11.67
CA GLU A 51 18.78 23.03 11.71
C GLU A 51 19.98 22.60 10.86
N ASP A 52 20.37 21.34 10.97
CA ASP A 52 21.40 20.72 10.14
C ASP A 52 21.09 19.24 9.82
N ARG A 53 22.00 18.57 9.10
CA ARG A 53 21.81 17.18 8.66
C ARG A 53 21.89 16.15 9.80
N TYR A 54 22.44 16.50 10.96
CA TYR A 54 22.53 15.61 12.11
C TYR A 54 21.17 15.48 12.82
N ASP A 55 20.31 16.49 12.72
CA ASP A 55 18.93 16.42 13.23
C ASP A 55 18.10 15.33 12.54
N LEU A 56 18.53 14.82 11.38
CA LEU A 56 17.92 13.65 10.77
C LEU A 56 17.91 12.45 11.73
N GLY A 57 18.93 12.31 12.58
CA GLY A 57 19.01 11.28 13.61
C GLY A 57 17.88 11.36 14.64
N GLN A 58 17.48 12.57 15.03
CA GLN A 58 16.32 12.78 15.93
C GLN A 58 15.02 12.31 15.26
N GLU A 59 14.88 12.53 13.96
CA GLU A 59 13.67 12.15 13.25
C GLU A 59 13.50 10.63 13.14
N PHE A 60 14.58 9.85 13.05
CA PHE A 60 14.48 8.38 13.17
C PHE A 60 13.76 7.97 14.46
N PHE A 61 14.20 8.50 15.61
CA PHE A 61 13.56 8.20 16.90
C PHE A 61 12.10 8.69 16.94
N ARG A 62 11.83 9.92 16.46
CA ARG A 62 10.46 10.48 16.44
C ARG A 62 9.51 9.57 15.65
N TRP A 63 9.94 9.10 14.48
CA TRP A 63 9.10 8.28 13.60
C TRP A 63 8.92 6.86 14.11
N GLU A 64 9.94 6.26 14.75
CA GLU A 64 9.80 4.98 15.44
C GLU A 64 8.80 5.07 16.59
N PHE A 65 8.91 6.11 17.41
CA PHE A 65 7.97 6.34 18.51
C PHE A 65 6.55 6.64 18.00
N ALA A 66 6.41 7.48 16.98
CA ALA A 66 5.12 7.76 16.36
C ALA A 66 4.46 6.50 15.78
N THR A 67 5.26 5.62 15.18
CA THR A 67 4.78 4.33 14.66
C THR A 67 4.31 3.42 15.79
N ALA A 68 5.05 3.36 16.91
CA ALA A 68 4.66 2.60 18.09
C ALA A 68 3.34 3.11 18.69
N ALA A 69 3.20 4.43 18.86
CA ALA A 69 1.99 5.06 19.37
C ALA A 69 0.80 4.84 18.44
N ALA A 70 0.97 5.01 17.12
CA ALA A 70 -0.06 4.72 16.14
C ALA A 70 -0.49 3.25 16.18
N GLY A 71 0.47 2.32 16.30
CA GLY A 71 0.19 0.90 16.47
C GLY A 71 -0.69 0.63 17.69
N ALA A 72 -0.31 1.18 18.85
CA ALA A 72 -1.07 1.04 20.09
C ALA A 72 -2.51 1.56 19.96
N ILE A 73 -2.70 2.72 19.31
CA ILE A 73 -4.03 3.30 19.03
C ILE A 73 -4.86 2.39 18.11
N LEU A 74 -4.21 1.80 17.10
CA LEU A 74 -4.85 0.92 16.12
C LEU A 74 -5.05 -0.51 16.63
N GLY A 75 -4.60 -0.83 17.85
CA GLY A 75 -4.68 -2.18 18.41
C GLY A 75 -3.75 -3.19 17.73
N ILE A 76 -2.67 -2.72 17.10
CA ILE A 76 -1.66 -3.55 16.44
C ILE A 76 -0.28 -3.32 17.04
N ASN A 77 0.56 -4.35 17.03
CA ASN A 77 1.98 -4.15 17.32
C ASN A 77 2.74 -4.02 16.00
N ALA A 78 3.27 -2.83 15.73
CA ALA A 78 4.00 -2.55 14.50
C ALA A 78 5.33 -3.34 14.39
N PHE A 79 5.83 -3.91 15.50
CA PHE A 79 7.11 -4.60 15.57
C PHE A 79 6.98 -6.13 15.68
N ASP A 80 5.76 -6.68 15.66
CA ASP A 80 5.54 -8.12 15.58
C ASP A 80 5.17 -8.58 14.16
N GLN A 81 5.24 -9.90 13.92
CA GLN A 81 4.96 -10.48 12.59
C GLN A 81 4.01 -11.72 12.56
N PRO A 82 3.00 -11.89 13.45
CA PRO A 82 2.06 -13.01 13.35
C PRO A 82 1.37 -13.12 11.99
N ASN A 83 1.03 -11.99 11.37
CA ASN A 83 0.27 -11.96 10.12
C ASN A 83 1.11 -12.27 8.87
N VAL A 84 2.45 -12.22 8.98
CA VAL A 84 3.37 -12.67 7.93
C VAL A 84 3.45 -14.18 7.90
N ALA A 85 3.39 -14.83 9.07
CA ALA A 85 3.43 -16.28 9.18
C ALA A 85 2.22 -16.94 8.49
N GLU A 86 1.03 -16.36 8.64
CA GLU A 86 -0.19 -16.82 7.97
C GLU A 86 -0.05 -16.81 6.43
N SER A 87 0.39 -15.70 5.84
CA SER A 87 0.60 -15.64 4.39
C SER A 87 1.65 -16.63 3.90
N LYS A 88 2.74 -16.80 4.65
CA LYS A 88 3.77 -17.81 4.34
C LYS A 88 3.19 -19.22 4.38
N GLN A 89 2.32 -19.52 5.34
CA GLN A 89 1.66 -20.82 5.42
C GLN A 89 0.71 -21.03 4.23
N ASN A 90 -0.12 -20.05 3.89
CA ASN A 90 -1.02 -20.12 2.74
C ASN A 90 -0.24 -20.32 1.43
N THR A 91 0.91 -19.65 1.25
CA THR A 91 1.78 -19.85 0.07
C THR A 91 2.25 -21.29 -0.04
N LYS A 92 2.67 -21.92 1.06
CA LYS A 92 3.08 -23.34 1.06
C LYS A 92 1.93 -24.26 0.64
N GLU A 93 0.71 -23.95 1.07
CA GLU A 93 -0.47 -24.73 0.73
C GLU A 93 -0.87 -24.59 -0.74
N VAL A 94 -0.72 -23.40 -1.32
CA VAL A 94 -0.89 -23.16 -2.75
C VAL A 94 0.13 -23.94 -3.57
N LEU A 95 1.41 -23.89 -3.16
CA LEU A 95 2.49 -24.65 -3.82
C LEU A 95 2.29 -26.16 -3.71
N ALA A 96 1.66 -26.64 -2.63
CA ALA A 96 1.29 -28.04 -2.46
C ALA A 96 0.05 -28.46 -3.28
N GLY A 97 -0.55 -27.55 -4.05
CA GLY A 97 -1.71 -27.83 -4.91
C GLY A 97 -3.03 -28.02 -4.17
N LYS A 98 -3.13 -27.60 -2.91
CA LYS A 98 -4.33 -27.86 -2.08
C LYS A 98 -5.59 -27.16 -2.59
N GLN A 99 -5.47 -26.07 -3.35
CA GLN A 99 -6.60 -25.33 -3.90
C GLN A 99 -6.16 -24.42 -5.05
N PRO A 100 -6.93 -24.33 -6.16
CA PRO A 100 -6.60 -23.45 -7.27
C PRO A 100 -6.57 -21.97 -6.86
N PRO A 101 -5.78 -21.11 -7.54
CA PRO A 101 -5.81 -19.67 -7.32
C PRO A 101 -7.20 -19.08 -7.61
N ALA A 102 -7.56 -18.03 -6.88
CA ALA A 102 -8.78 -17.29 -7.19
C ALA A 102 -8.67 -16.62 -8.58
N PRO A 103 -9.75 -16.64 -9.40
CA PRO A 103 -9.75 -15.94 -10.66
C PRO A 103 -9.64 -14.43 -10.45
N PRO A 104 -9.10 -13.69 -11.43
CA PRO A 104 -9.18 -12.23 -11.45
C PRO A 104 -10.63 -11.76 -11.48
N ALA A 105 -10.88 -10.59 -10.89
CA ALA A 105 -12.15 -9.92 -10.89
C ALA A 105 -12.47 -9.38 -12.28
N THR A 106 -13.74 -9.48 -12.65
CA THR A 106 -14.33 -8.82 -13.82
C THR A 106 -14.37 -7.31 -13.63
N ALA A 107 -14.60 -6.57 -14.72
CA ALA A 107 -14.78 -5.11 -14.65
C ALA A 107 -15.94 -4.72 -13.72
N ALA A 108 -17.06 -5.45 -13.75
CA ALA A 108 -18.20 -5.20 -12.89
C ALA A 108 -17.88 -5.41 -11.40
N GLU A 109 -17.11 -6.45 -11.06
CA GLU A 109 -16.66 -6.70 -9.69
C GLU A 109 -15.66 -5.65 -9.21
N LEU A 110 -14.78 -5.16 -10.09
CA LEU A 110 -13.88 -4.04 -9.79
C LEU A 110 -14.67 -2.76 -9.50
N ASP A 111 -15.65 -2.42 -10.34
CA ASP A 111 -16.49 -1.24 -10.15
C ASP A 111 -17.30 -1.33 -8.85
N GLN A 112 -17.87 -2.51 -8.56
CA GLN A 112 -18.56 -2.77 -7.30
C GLN A 112 -17.61 -2.63 -6.10
N PHE A 113 -16.40 -3.19 -6.19
CA PHE A 113 -15.39 -3.11 -5.15
C PHE A 113 -14.98 -1.66 -4.85
N LEU A 114 -14.74 -0.85 -5.89
CA LEU A 114 -14.36 0.55 -5.75
C LEU A 114 -15.52 1.41 -5.20
N THR A 115 -16.76 1.14 -5.62
CA THR A 115 -17.96 1.85 -5.16
C THR A 115 -18.28 1.55 -3.69
N ALA A 116 -17.84 0.40 -3.17
CA ALA A 116 -18.05 0.03 -1.78
C ALA A 116 -17.17 0.80 -0.77
N ILE A 117 -16.13 1.49 -1.24
CA ILE A 117 -15.18 2.25 -0.41
C ILE A 117 -15.85 3.55 0.07
N LYS A 118 -15.79 3.81 1.38
CA LYS A 118 -16.45 4.94 2.03
C LYS A 118 -15.43 5.92 2.63
N PRO A 119 -15.84 7.18 2.90
CA PRO A 119 -15.00 8.11 3.65
C PRO A 119 -14.57 7.52 5.00
N GLY A 120 -13.27 7.55 5.29
CA GLY A 120 -12.67 6.94 6.47
C GLY A 120 -12.04 5.56 6.22
N ASP A 121 -12.36 4.92 5.10
CA ASP A 121 -11.66 3.73 4.63
C ASP A 121 -10.29 4.09 4.02
N TYR A 122 -9.51 3.07 3.67
CA TYR A 122 -8.33 3.22 2.83
C TYR A 122 -8.25 2.11 1.77
N LEU A 123 -7.64 2.43 0.63
CA LEU A 123 -7.38 1.52 -0.48
C LEU A 123 -5.90 1.14 -0.53
N ALA A 124 -5.60 -0.15 -0.47
CA ALA A 124 -4.26 -0.68 -0.66
C ALA A 124 -4.07 -1.25 -2.06
N LEU A 125 -3.14 -0.67 -2.81
CA LEU A 125 -2.65 -1.20 -4.08
C LEU A 125 -1.48 -2.14 -3.82
N MET A 126 -1.68 -3.43 -4.09
CA MET A 126 -0.69 -4.49 -3.86
C MET A 126 -0.19 -5.01 -5.20
N ALA A 127 0.95 -4.50 -5.65
CA ALA A 127 1.49 -4.77 -6.98
C ALA A 127 2.41 -5.99 -6.97
N TYR A 128 1.98 -7.07 -7.63
CA TYR A 128 2.82 -8.20 -8.02
C TYR A 128 3.17 -8.03 -9.50
N LEU A 129 3.95 -6.98 -9.74
CA LEU A 129 4.42 -6.53 -11.05
C LEU A 129 5.94 -6.31 -10.96
N PRO A 130 6.69 -6.41 -12.07
CA PRO A 130 8.09 -6.03 -12.09
C PRO A 130 8.30 -4.57 -11.64
N PRO A 131 9.21 -4.28 -10.70
CA PRO A 131 9.51 -2.91 -10.28
C PRO A 131 10.39 -2.23 -11.33
N THR A 132 9.75 -1.59 -12.30
CA THR A 132 10.41 -0.85 -13.38
C THR A 132 9.96 0.61 -13.33
N PRO A 133 10.77 1.56 -13.83
CA PRO A 133 10.36 2.96 -13.92
C PRO A 133 9.06 3.18 -14.72
N GLU A 134 8.77 2.29 -15.67
CA GLU A 134 7.49 2.23 -16.39
C GLU A 134 6.33 1.94 -15.43
N ASN A 135 6.41 0.82 -14.70
CA ASN A 135 5.36 0.40 -13.78
C ASN A 135 5.24 1.35 -12.58
N ASP A 136 6.34 1.93 -12.10
CA ASP A 136 6.33 2.94 -11.04
C ASP A 136 5.47 4.15 -11.47
N ARG A 137 5.69 4.68 -12.68
CA ARG A 137 4.91 5.79 -13.23
C ARG A 137 3.44 5.44 -13.39
N ARG A 138 3.15 4.26 -13.94
CA ARG A 138 1.76 3.80 -14.17
C ARG A 138 1.01 3.59 -12.86
N LEU A 139 1.64 2.94 -11.87
CA LEU A 139 1.08 2.77 -10.54
C LEU A 139 0.88 4.11 -9.81
N ALA A 140 1.81 5.04 -9.94
CA ALA A 140 1.65 6.39 -9.38
C ALA A 140 0.46 7.14 -10.00
N ALA A 141 0.28 7.04 -11.32
CA ALA A 141 -0.86 7.64 -12.03
C ALA A 141 -2.19 7.01 -11.60
N VAL A 142 -2.26 5.67 -11.53
CA VAL A 142 -3.43 4.92 -11.04
C VAL A 142 -3.76 5.33 -9.60
N ARG A 143 -2.76 5.38 -8.72
CA ARG A 143 -2.93 5.80 -7.33
C ARG A 143 -3.49 7.22 -7.22
N ALA A 144 -2.95 8.17 -8.00
CA ALA A 144 -3.41 9.56 -8.03
C ALA A 144 -4.87 9.68 -8.50
N ASN A 145 -5.24 8.97 -9.58
CA ASN A 145 -6.60 8.94 -10.11
C ASN A 145 -7.60 8.36 -9.10
N LEU A 146 -7.25 7.23 -8.47
CA LEU A 146 -8.09 6.60 -7.46
C LEU A 146 -8.25 7.46 -6.22
N ARG A 147 -7.17 8.11 -5.75
CA ARG A 147 -7.25 9.10 -4.67
C ARG A 147 -8.18 10.25 -5.04
N GLU A 148 -8.06 10.83 -6.23
CA GLU A 148 -8.92 11.95 -6.66
C GLU A 148 -10.40 11.58 -6.70
N ARG A 149 -10.71 10.37 -7.18
CA ARG A 149 -12.08 9.87 -7.30
C ARG A 149 -12.69 9.47 -5.96
N LEU A 150 -11.93 8.74 -5.14
CA LEU A 150 -12.45 8.13 -3.92
C LEU A 150 -12.22 8.99 -2.67
N LYS A 151 -11.23 9.90 -2.72
CA LYS A 151 -10.81 10.79 -1.62
C LYS A 151 -10.47 10.05 -0.32
N VAL A 152 -10.02 8.81 -0.44
CA VAL A 152 -9.55 7.97 0.68
C VAL A 152 -8.04 7.77 0.67
N ALA A 153 -7.50 7.35 1.81
CA ALA A 153 -6.13 6.91 2.04
C ALA A 153 -5.73 5.85 1.01
N THR A 154 -4.62 6.07 0.31
CA THR A 154 -4.08 5.08 -0.63
C THR A 154 -2.71 4.58 -0.18
N THR A 155 -2.53 3.27 -0.08
CA THR A 155 -1.19 2.65 0.04
C THR A 155 -0.77 2.12 -1.33
N LEU A 156 0.52 2.12 -1.63
CA LEU A 156 1.06 1.40 -2.78
C LEU A 156 2.30 0.62 -2.33
N GLY A 157 2.38 -0.65 -2.67
CA GLY A 157 3.55 -1.46 -2.37
C GLY A 157 3.71 -2.65 -3.31
N TYR A 158 4.96 -2.95 -3.64
CA TYR A 158 5.33 -4.16 -4.37
C TYR A 158 5.30 -5.38 -3.45
N GLY A 159 4.60 -6.43 -3.89
CA GLY A 159 4.57 -7.74 -3.25
C GLY A 159 5.81 -8.56 -3.61
N PRO A 160 6.23 -9.50 -2.75
CA PRO A 160 5.75 -9.73 -1.38
C PRO A 160 6.33 -8.75 -0.34
N ARG A 161 7.14 -7.75 -0.75
CA ARG A 161 7.90 -6.87 0.17
C ARG A 161 7.02 -6.12 1.17
N PHE A 162 5.86 -5.61 0.77
CA PHE A 162 4.98 -4.84 1.66
C PHE A 162 4.50 -5.62 2.89
N LEU A 163 4.56 -6.96 2.87
CA LEU A 163 4.20 -7.81 4.02
C LEU A 163 5.02 -7.47 5.27
N HIS A 164 6.23 -6.95 5.10
CA HIS A 164 7.13 -6.58 6.17
C HIS A 164 6.99 -5.12 6.63
N SER A 165 6.12 -4.33 5.99
CA SER A 165 5.91 -2.92 6.31
C SER A 165 4.46 -2.66 6.72
N THR A 166 3.51 -2.87 5.79
CA THR A 166 2.09 -2.57 6.04
C THR A 166 1.24 -3.81 6.28
N GLY A 167 1.83 -5.01 6.21
CA GLY A 167 1.10 -6.28 6.38
C GLY A 167 0.33 -6.38 7.70
N GLN A 168 0.85 -5.80 8.78
CA GLN A 168 0.17 -5.73 10.07
C GLN A 168 -1.05 -4.82 10.06
N LEU A 169 -0.92 -3.63 9.49
CA LEU A 169 -2.04 -2.71 9.28
C LEU A 169 -3.14 -3.40 8.45
N HIS A 170 -2.75 -4.07 7.37
CA HIS A 170 -3.67 -4.71 6.43
C HIS A 170 -4.51 -5.84 7.07
N LYS A 171 -3.89 -6.66 7.93
CA LYS A 171 -4.51 -7.89 8.45
C LYS A 171 -4.97 -7.77 9.90
N GLY A 172 -4.22 -7.03 10.71
CA GLY A 172 -4.46 -6.84 12.14
C GLY A 172 -5.16 -5.54 12.48
N GLY A 173 -5.07 -4.50 11.64
CA GLY A 173 -5.65 -3.19 11.92
C GLY A 173 -7.19 -3.17 11.84
N PRO A 174 -7.82 -2.01 12.13
CA PRO A 174 -9.26 -1.82 12.00
C PRO A 174 -9.80 -2.24 10.62
N PRO A 175 -11.05 -2.75 10.52
CA PRO A 175 -11.65 -3.27 9.28
C PRO A 175 -12.14 -2.16 8.34
N VAL A 176 -11.25 -1.23 8.04
CA VAL A 176 -11.48 -0.06 7.15
C VAL A 176 -10.60 -0.12 5.90
N GLY A 177 -9.88 -1.23 5.68
CA GLY A 177 -9.00 -1.43 4.53
C GLY A 177 -9.68 -2.19 3.40
N HIS A 178 -9.47 -1.72 2.17
CA HIS A 178 -9.85 -2.38 0.92
C HIS A 178 -8.58 -2.73 0.14
N PHE A 179 -8.48 -3.96 -0.38
CA PHE A 179 -7.23 -4.49 -0.93
C PHE A 179 -7.37 -4.86 -2.41
N LEU A 180 -6.67 -4.13 -3.27
CA LEU A 180 -6.62 -4.38 -4.71
C LEU A 180 -5.27 -4.99 -5.07
N GLN A 181 -5.26 -6.29 -5.33
CA GLN A 181 -4.09 -7.00 -5.81
C GLN A 181 -4.00 -6.89 -7.34
N ILE A 182 -2.84 -6.48 -7.84
CA ILE A 182 -2.58 -6.30 -9.28
C ILE A 182 -1.50 -7.29 -9.65
N THR A 183 -1.82 -8.27 -10.48
CA THR A 183 -0.90 -9.34 -10.89
C THR A 183 -0.63 -9.30 -12.38
N GLU A 184 0.58 -9.64 -12.78
CA GLU A 184 0.90 -9.93 -14.18
C GLU A 184 1.66 -11.25 -14.25
N ARG A 185 1.47 -12.00 -15.34
CA ARG A 185 2.26 -13.20 -15.57
C ARG A 185 3.66 -12.80 -16.00
N ALA A 186 4.67 -13.31 -15.31
CA ALA A 186 6.06 -13.10 -15.69
C ALA A 186 6.31 -13.55 -17.14
N ALA A 187 6.96 -12.68 -17.93
CA ALA A 187 7.32 -12.97 -19.33
C ALA A 187 8.34 -14.11 -19.45
N GLN A 188 9.17 -14.29 -18.42
CA GLN A 188 10.11 -15.40 -18.29
C GLN A 188 9.88 -16.08 -16.97
N ASP A 189 9.79 -17.41 -16.99
CA ASP A 189 9.64 -18.21 -15.79
C ASP A 189 10.86 -19.11 -15.59
N VAL A 190 11.59 -18.87 -14.50
CA VAL A 190 12.90 -19.48 -14.23
C VAL A 190 12.74 -20.55 -13.17
N SER A 191 13.35 -21.72 -13.38
CA SER A 191 13.37 -22.79 -12.38
C SER A 191 14.20 -22.42 -11.17
N ILE A 192 13.75 -22.79 -9.97
CA ILE A 192 14.51 -22.63 -8.73
C ILE A 192 15.29 -23.93 -8.47
N PRO A 193 16.63 -23.91 -8.41
CA PRO A 193 17.41 -25.12 -8.12
C PRO A 193 16.98 -25.79 -6.81
N GLY A 194 16.65 -27.08 -6.89
CA GLY A 194 16.22 -27.87 -5.73
C GLY A 194 14.78 -27.67 -5.27
N ALA A 195 13.99 -26.81 -5.93
CA ALA A 195 12.57 -26.66 -5.66
C ALA A 195 11.72 -27.34 -6.74
N PRO A 196 10.53 -27.89 -6.40
CA PRO A 196 9.62 -28.48 -7.36
C PRO A 196 8.78 -27.42 -8.13
N TYR A 197 9.13 -26.15 -8.01
CA TYR A 197 8.41 -25.02 -8.61
C TYR A 197 9.38 -23.93 -9.11
N THR A 198 8.88 -23.09 -10.00
CA THR A 198 9.59 -21.95 -10.60
C THR A 198 9.44 -20.66 -9.78
N PHE A 199 10.19 -19.62 -10.13
CA PHE A 199 10.03 -18.29 -9.54
C PHE A 199 8.64 -17.69 -9.81
N GLY A 200 8.10 -17.85 -11.03
CA GLY A 200 6.76 -17.37 -11.36
C GLY A 200 5.66 -18.13 -10.59
N GLN A 201 5.82 -19.44 -10.40
CA GLN A 201 4.93 -20.22 -9.54
C GLN A 201 5.01 -19.80 -8.07
N LEU A 202 6.21 -19.51 -7.57
CA LEU A 202 6.40 -18.99 -6.21
C LEU A 202 5.75 -17.61 -6.03
N GLU A 203 5.95 -16.69 -6.96
CA GLU A 203 5.35 -15.35 -6.93
C GLU A 203 3.81 -15.43 -6.97
N ALA A 204 3.24 -16.22 -7.90
CA ALA A 204 1.81 -16.44 -7.99
C ALA A 204 1.25 -17.06 -6.68
N ALA A 205 1.97 -17.99 -6.07
CA ALA A 205 1.59 -18.58 -4.79
C ALA A 205 1.73 -17.60 -3.61
N GLN A 206 2.66 -16.65 -3.66
CA GLN A 206 2.78 -15.57 -2.69
C GLN A 206 1.62 -14.58 -2.81
N ALA A 207 1.26 -14.19 -4.03
CA ALA A 207 0.10 -13.36 -4.31
C ALA A 207 -1.19 -14.03 -3.83
N GLU A 208 -1.39 -15.31 -4.15
CA GLU A 208 -2.55 -16.08 -3.70
C GLU A 208 -2.57 -16.27 -2.18
N GLY A 209 -1.43 -16.58 -1.57
CA GLY A 209 -1.33 -16.77 -0.13
C GLY A 209 -1.70 -15.51 0.66
N ASP A 210 -1.31 -14.34 0.15
CA ASP A 210 -1.68 -13.05 0.74
C ASP A 210 -3.17 -12.73 0.55
N LEU A 211 -3.70 -12.92 -0.67
CA LEU A 211 -5.12 -12.71 -0.96
C LEU A 211 -6.01 -13.58 -0.07
N ARG A 212 -5.62 -14.84 0.16
CA ARG A 212 -6.32 -15.76 1.07
C ARG A 212 -6.24 -15.31 2.53
N ALA A 213 -5.11 -14.81 3.00
CA ALA A 213 -4.98 -14.31 4.36
C ALA A 213 -5.90 -13.10 4.62
N LEU A 214 -6.00 -12.18 3.64
CA LEU A 214 -6.93 -11.05 3.72
C LEU A 214 -8.39 -11.51 3.73
N ARG A 215 -8.79 -12.38 2.78
CA ARG A 215 -10.16 -12.88 2.67
C ARG A 215 -10.57 -13.75 3.86
N GLY A 216 -9.67 -14.59 4.38
CA GLY A 216 -9.89 -15.41 5.57
C GLY A 216 -10.19 -14.58 6.82
N ARG A 217 -9.74 -13.32 6.84
CA ARG A 217 -10.04 -12.32 7.88
C ARG A 217 -11.24 -11.43 7.56
N GLY A 218 -12.01 -11.76 6.53
CA GLY A 218 -13.17 -10.98 6.10
C GLY A 218 -12.82 -9.61 5.49
N ARG A 219 -11.56 -9.39 5.08
CA ARG A 219 -11.15 -8.13 4.46
C ARG A 219 -11.62 -8.08 2.99
N PRO A 220 -12.21 -6.97 2.51
CA PRO A 220 -12.54 -6.81 1.10
C PRO A 220 -11.27 -6.86 0.24
N ALA A 221 -11.08 -7.93 -0.52
CA ALA A 221 -9.89 -8.11 -1.34
C ALA A 221 -10.19 -8.75 -2.70
N ILE A 222 -9.76 -8.09 -3.77
CA ILE A 222 -9.89 -8.58 -5.16
C ILE A 222 -8.54 -8.60 -5.86
N ARG A 223 -8.45 -9.41 -6.91
CA ARG A 223 -7.30 -9.46 -7.83
C ARG A 223 -7.74 -8.96 -9.19
N ILE A 224 -6.89 -8.22 -9.90
CA ILE A 224 -7.04 -7.93 -11.32
C ILE A 224 -5.78 -8.30 -12.09
N ASP A 225 -5.92 -8.54 -13.38
CA ASP A 225 -4.80 -8.79 -14.28
C ASP A 225 -4.30 -7.49 -14.93
N GLY A 226 -3.07 -7.12 -14.59
CA GLY A 226 -2.40 -5.93 -15.08
C GLY A 226 -3.07 -4.62 -14.66
N LEU A 227 -2.51 -3.52 -15.15
CA LEU A 227 -2.99 -2.16 -14.92
C LEU A 227 -4.08 -1.65 -15.88
N PRO A 228 -4.25 -2.12 -17.14
CA PRO A 228 -5.24 -1.56 -18.07
C PRO A 228 -6.67 -1.40 -17.52
N PRO A 229 -7.19 -2.30 -16.65
CA PRO A 229 -8.50 -2.09 -16.04
C PRO A 229 -8.62 -0.79 -15.22
N LEU A 230 -7.52 -0.28 -14.68
CA LEU A 230 -7.42 0.91 -13.82
C LEU A 230 -6.95 2.18 -14.54
N GLU A 231 -6.46 2.06 -15.78
CA GLU A 231 -5.92 3.17 -16.57
C GLU A 231 -6.98 3.89 -17.41
N ARG A 232 -8.26 3.63 -17.12
CA ARG A 232 -9.42 4.18 -17.82
C ARG A 232 -9.94 5.47 -17.20
#